data_AF-A0A957ZDN4-F1
#
_entry.id   AF-A0A957ZDN4-F1
#
_cell.length_a   1.000
_cell.length_b   1.000
_cell.length_c   1.000
_cell.angle_alpha   90.00
_cell.angle_beta   90.00
_cell.angle_gamma   90.00
#
_symmetry.space_group_name_H-M   'P 1'
#
loop_
_entity.id
_entity.type
_entity.pdbx_description
1 polymer ?
#
loop_
_entity_poly.entity_id
_entity_poly.type
_entity_poly.pdbx_seq_one_letter_code
_entity_poly.pdbx_strand_id
1 'polypeptide(L)'
;VEGIFTHFATSDLADKHFANQQFHRFSQLLAQLEQAGLRPPLAHAANSAAIITMPQTHLQMVRAGIALYGLHPDPEETRLPASFQPALQWKAQIAHLLHIQPGDSVSYGQEFVAKQPMTVAVMPVGYADGFPRTAHNWQNVLIAGQAAPIIGRICMDQTMVNVTHIVMNSGSLTQGDEIVLIGRQGTAEISVDEIAKRL
;
A
#
# COMPACT_ATOMS: atom_id res chain seq x y z
N VAL A 1 -15.01 0.02 -34.65
CA VAL A 1 -14.50 -0.56 -33.38
C VAL A 1 -13.01 -0.33 -33.38
N GLU A 2 -12.48 0.44 -32.42
CA GLU A 2 -11.08 0.87 -32.41
C GLU A 2 -10.13 -0.15 -31.73
N GLY A 3 -10.62 -0.88 -30.73
CA GLY A 3 -9.81 -1.88 -30.04
C GLY A 3 -10.57 -3.07 -29.45
N ILE A 4 -9.79 -4.08 -29.07
CA ILE A 4 -10.24 -5.32 -28.44
C ILE A 4 -9.23 -5.75 -27.36
N PHE A 5 -9.72 -6.32 -26.25
CA PHE A 5 -8.84 -6.70 -25.16
C PHE A 5 -9.31 -7.92 -24.37
N THR A 6 -8.38 -8.46 -23.60
CA THR A 6 -8.65 -9.41 -22.50
C THR A 6 -7.84 -9.01 -21.27
N HIS A 7 -8.08 -9.68 -20.15
CA HIS A 7 -7.35 -9.49 -18.90
C HIS A 7 -6.94 -10.84 -18.31
N PHE A 8 -5.66 -10.97 -17.94
CA PHE A 8 -5.14 -12.17 -17.31
C PHE A 8 -5.57 -12.25 -15.86
N ALA A 9 -5.98 -13.43 -15.43
CA ALA A 9 -6.42 -13.67 -14.06
C ALA A 9 -5.27 -14.07 -13.12
N THR A 10 -4.18 -14.62 -13.68
CA THR A 10 -3.07 -15.19 -12.91
C THR A 10 -1.72 -14.82 -13.51
N SER A 11 -1.61 -13.66 -14.19
CA SER A 11 -0.34 -13.23 -14.79
C SER A 11 0.71 -12.80 -13.77
N ASP A 12 0.31 -12.60 -12.52
CA ASP A 12 1.06 -12.24 -11.33
C ASP A 12 1.60 -13.44 -10.54
N LEU A 13 1.04 -14.63 -10.74
CA LEU A 13 1.54 -15.88 -10.13
C LEU A 13 2.69 -16.48 -10.94
N ALA A 14 3.62 -17.18 -10.30
CA ALA A 14 4.75 -17.86 -10.94
C ALA A 14 4.29 -18.91 -11.96
N ASP A 15 3.21 -19.65 -11.64
CA ASP A 15 2.58 -20.56 -12.60
C ASP A 15 1.78 -19.80 -13.66
N LYS A 16 2.34 -19.73 -14.88
CA LYS A 16 1.72 -19.07 -16.03
C LYS A 16 0.77 -19.98 -16.83
N HIS A 17 0.47 -21.21 -16.37
CA HIS A 17 -0.34 -22.16 -17.16
C HIS A 17 -1.68 -21.58 -17.59
N PHE A 18 -2.47 -21.05 -16.64
CA PHE A 18 -3.78 -20.48 -16.95
C PHE A 18 -3.69 -19.20 -17.77
N ALA A 19 -2.75 -18.30 -17.42
CA ALA A 19 -2.51 -17.07 -18.19
C ALA A 19 -2.13 -17.37 -19.66
N ASN A 20 -1.31 -18.40 -19.90
CA ASN A 20 -0.97 -18.84 -21.26
C ASN A 20 -2.18 -19.44 -21.99
N GLN A 21 -3.06 -20.19 -21.32
CA GLN A 21 -4.32 -20.64 -21.92
C GLN A 21 -5.22 -19.46 -22.32
N GLN A 22 -5.34 -18.45 -21.45
CA GLN A 22 -6.09 -17.23 -21.76
C GLN A 22 -5.49 -16.53 -22.99
N PHE A 23 -4.17 -16.43 -23.07
CA PHE A 23 -3.50 -15.79 -24.21
C PHE A 23 -3.68 -16.58 -25.51
N HIS A 24 -3.62 -17.92 -25.44
CA HIS A 24 -3.85 -18.78 -26.59
C HIS A 24 -5.26 -18.58 -27.16
N ARG A 25 -6.28 -18.62 -26.30
CA ARG A 25 -7.69 -18.39 -26.70
C ARG A 25 -7.89 -17.00 -27.30
N PHE A 26 -7.29 -15.98 -26.69
CA PHE A 26 -7.38 -14.61 -27.21
C PHE A 26 -6.70 -14.48 -28.57
N SER A 27 -5.52 -15.09 -28.74
CA SER A 27 -4.80 -15.11 -30.02
C SER A 27 -5.59 -15.83 -31.12
N GLN A 28 -6.27 -16.94 -30.80
CA GLN A 28 -7.16 -17.63 -31.73
C GLN A 28 -8.32 -16.74 -32.18
N LEU A 29 -8.96 -16.03 -31.26
CA LEU A 29 -10.01 -15.07 -31.59
C LEU A 29 -9.49 -13.95 -32.50
N LEU A 30 -8.32 -13.39 -32.20
CA LEU A 30 -7.71 -12.36 -33.05
C LEU A 30 -7.44 -12.87 -34.47
N ALA A 31 -6.97 -14.12 -34.61
CA ALA A 31 -6.76 -14.74 -35.92
C ALA A 31 -8.08 -14.96 -36.69
N GLN A 32 -9.17 -15.36 -36.01
CA GLN A 32 -10.48 -15.49 -36.63
C GLN A 32 -11.05 -14.14 -37.10
N LEU A 33 -10.88 -13.08 -36.29
CA LEU A 33 -11.29 -11.73 -36.66
C LEU A 33 -10.45 -11.18 -37.83
N GLU A 34 -9.16 -11.48 -37.89
CA GLU A 34 -8.30 -11.13 -39.02
C GLU A 34 -8.79 -11.78 -40.32
N GLN A 35 -9.06 -13.10 -40.28
CA GLN A 35 -9.57 -13.83 -41.44
C GLN A 35 -10.92 -13.31 -41.95
N ALA A 36 -11.75 -12.78 -41.04
CA ALA A 36 -13.02 -12.16 -41.38
C ALA A 36 -12.90 -10.69 -41.84
N GLY A 37 -11.71 -10.09 -41.82
CA GLY A 37 -11.53 -8.66 -42.11
C GLY A 37 -12.12 -7.74 -41.03
N LEU A 38 -12.33 -8.26 -39.81
CA LEU A 38 -13.00 -7.57 -38.70
C LEU A 38 -12.05 -7.22 -37.55
N ARG A 39 -10.75 -7.46 -37.68
CA ARG A 39 -9.79 -7.24 -36.59
C ARG A 39 -9.64 -5.73 -36.30
N PRO A 40 -9.90 -5.27 -35.06
CA PRO A 40 -9.60 -3.90 -34.66
C PRO A 40 -8.09 -3.63 -34.68
N PRO A 41 -7.66 -2.39 -34.99
CA PRO A 41 -6.24 -2.05 -35.08
C PRO A 41 -5.52 -2.13 -33.74
N LEU A 42 -6.20 -1.92 -32.62
CA LEU A 42 -5.61 -2.02 -31.28
C LEU A 42 -6.05 -3.29 -30.57
N ALA A 43 -5.14 -4.24 -30.38
CA ALA A 43 -5.33 -5.32 -29.42
C ALA A 43 -4.38 -5.16 -28.24
N HIS A 44 -4.87 -5.46 -27.02
CA HIS A 44 -4.04 -5.41 -25.81
C HIS A 44 -4.47 -6.44 -24.77
N ALA A 45 -3.50 -7.08 -24.11
CA ALA A 45 -3.75 -8.10 -23.09
C ALA A 45 -2.94 -7.87 -21.81
N ALA A 46 -1.66 -7.53 -21.95
CA ALA A 46 -0.73 -7.44 -20.84
C ALA A 46 -1.09 -6.34 -19.82
N ASN A 47 -1.28 -6.75 -18.56
CA ASN A 47 -1.27 -5.89 -17.37
C ASN A 47 0.18 -5.75 -16.83
N SER A 48 0.40 -5.03 -15.72
CA SER A 48 1.75 -4.87 -15.13
C SER A 48 2.53 -6.18 -14.97
N ALA A 49 1.91 -7.25 -14.46
CA ALA A 49 2.59 -8.53 -14.28
C ALA A 49 2.97 -9.20 -15.61
N ALA A 50 2.05 -9.21 -16.58
CA ALA A 50 2.31 -9.77 -17.91
C ALA A 50 3.31 -8.94 -18.73
N ILE A 51 3.37 -7.62 -18.51
CA ILE A 51 4.40 -6.75 -19.12
C ILE A 51 5.79 -7.25 -18.75
N ILE A 52 5.98 -7.61 -17.47
CA ILE A 52 7.27 -8.03 -16.91
C ILE A 52 7.58 -9.49 -17.28
N THR A 53 6.60 -10.38 -17.14
CA THR A 53 6.86 -11.83 -17.13
C THR A 53 6.42 -12.56 -18.40
N MET A 54 5.65 -11.91 -19.28
CA MET A 54 5.04 -12.55 -20.46
C MET A 54 5.17 -11.66 -21.71
N PRO A 55 6.38 -11.38 -22.22
CA PRO A 55 6.60 -10.49 -23.37
C PRO A 55 5.87 -10.93 -24.65
N GLN A 56 5.59 -12.21 -24.81
CA GLN A 56 4.77 -12.73 -25.91
C GLN A 56 3.34 -12.17 -25.94
N THR A 57 2.87 -11.60 -24.83
CA THR A 57 1.53 -11.00 -24.69
C THR A 57 1.48 -9.51 -25.04
N HIS A 58 2.63 -8.94 -25.43
CA HIS A 58 2.73 -7.57 -25.92
C HIS A 58 2.16 -7.53 -27.34
N LEU A 59 0.96 -6.97 -27.46
CA LEU A 59 0.27 -6.76 -28.73
C LEU A 59 0.52 -5.32 -29.19
N GLN A 60 -0.48 -4.66 -29.77
CA GLN A 60 -0.34 -3.26 -30.21
C GLN A 60 -0.24 -2.28 -29.04
N MET A 61 -0.72 -2.66 -27.86
CA MET A 61 -0.62 -1.85 -26.64
C MET A 61 -0.51 -2.75 -25.40
N VAL A 62 0.07 -2.20 -24.33
CA VAL A 62 0.12 -2.80 -22.99
C VAL A 62 -0.50 -1.86 -21.95
N ARG A 63 -0.93 -2.40 -20.80
CA ARG A 63 -1.62 -1.63 -19.75
C ARG A 63 -0.85 -1.72 -18.43
N ALA A 64 0.13 -0.84 -18.24
CA ALA A 64 0.81 -0.71 -16.97
C ALA A 64 -0.11 0.01 -15.96
N GLY A 65 -0.36 -0.63 -14.82
CA GLY A 65 -1.14 -0.09 -13.71
C GLY A 65 -0.26 0.07 -12.48
N ILE A 66 -0.31 -0.92 -11.58
CA ILE A 66 0.41 -0.92 -10.29
C ILE A 66 1.92 -0.65 -10.43
N ALA A 67 2.53 -1.13 -11.53
CA ALA A 67 3.93 -0.90 -11.85
C ALA A 67 4.28 0.60 -12.02
N LEU A 68 3.36 1.42 -12.52
CA LEU A 68 3.59 2.86 -12.70
C LEU A 68 3.81 3.58 -11.36
N TYR A 69 3.29 3.02 -10.27
CA TYR A 69 3.45 3.55 -8.91
C TYR A 69 4.65 2.97 -8.17
N GLY A 70 5.47 2.16 -8.86
CA GLY A 70 6.62 1.50 -8.28
C GLY A 70 6.26 0.36 -7.33
N LEU A 71 5.05 -0.19 -7.45
CA LEU A 71 4.55 -1.27 -6.59
C LEU A 71 4.52 -2.60 -7.34
N HIS A 72 4.93 -3.66 -6.66
CA HIS A 72 4.98 -5.00 -7.23
C HIS A 72 3.56 -5.50 -7.56
N PRO A 73 3.33 -6.09 -8.74
CA PRO A 73 2.09 -6.81 -9.00
C PRO A 73 1.82 -7.91 -7.98
N ASP A 74 2.87 -8.66 -7.62
CA ASP A 74 2.87 -9.56 -6.47
C ASP A 74 4.26 -9.52 -5.80
N PRO A 75 4.37 -9.22 -4.50
CA PRO A 75 5.66 -9.03 -3.82
C PRO A 75 6.44 -10.34 -3.61
N GLU A 76 5.84 -11.51 -3.84
CA GLU A 76 6.47 -12.82 -3.66
C GLU A 76 6.76 -13.49 -5.00
N GLU A 77 5.87 -13.34 -5.97
CA GLU A 77 5.90 -14.11 -7.23
C GLU A 77 6.22 -13.24 -8.46
N THR A 78 5.86 -11.95 -8.47
CA THR A 78 6.11 -11.06 -9.62
C THR A 78 6.59 -9.68 -9.17
N ARG A 79 7.88 -9.59 -8.89
CA ARG A 79 8.55 -8.34 -8.50
C ARG A 79 8.88 -7.45 -9.68
N LEU A 80 8.89 -6.15 -9.42
CA LEU A 80 9.39 -5.15 -10.35
C LEU A 80 10.93 -5.19 -10.41
N PRO A 81 11.54 -4.73 -11.52
CA PRO A 81 12.96 -4.44 -11.57
C PRO A 81 13.40 -3.46 -10.48
N ALA A 82 14.63 -3.60 -10.00
CA ALA A 82 15.20 -2.78 -8.93
C ALA A 82 15.28 -1.26 -9.24
N SER A 83 15.12 -0.87 -10.51
CA SER A 83 15.07 0.54 -10.93
C SER A 83 13.74 1.22 -10.60
N PHE A 84 12.68 0.46 -10.29
CA PHE A 84 11.40 1.03 -9.86
C PHE A 84 11.48 1.49 -8.42
N GLN A 85 10.83 2.62 -8.13
CA GLN A 85 10.75 3.19 -6.78
C GLN A 85 9.30 3.52 -6.45
N PRO A 86 8.83 3.21 -5.22
CA PRO A 86 7.50 3.58 -4.78
C PRO A 86 7.26 5.09 -4.93
N ALA A 87 6.17 5.47 -5.60
CA ALA A 87 5.86 6.87 -5.88
C ALA A 87 5.14 7.59 -4.73
N LEU A 88 4.56 6.84 -3.78
CA LEU A 88 3.72 7.38 -2.71
C LEU A 88 4.47 7.43 -1.38
N GLN A 89 4.39 8.58 -0.71
CA GLN A 89 4.58 8.69 0.73
C GLN A 89 3.33 9.30 1.33
N TRP A 90 2.85 8.72 2.44
CA TRP A 90 1.72 9.25 3.18
C TRP A 90 2.20 9.75 4.53
N LYS A 91 2.02 11.04 4.76
CA LYS A 91 2.53 11.76 5.92
C LYS A 91 1.44 12.59 6.59
N ALA A 92 1.65 12.84 7.86
CA ALA A 92 0.86 13.76 8.68
C ALA A 92 1.82 14.54 9.60
N GLN A 93 1.25 15.36 10.47
CA GLN A 93 1.99 16.06 11.52
C GLN A 93 1.35 15.79 12.88
N ILE A 94 2.14 15.84 13.95
CA ILE A 94 1.61 15.79 15.31
C ILE A 94 0.69 17.00 15.50
N ALA A 95 -0.60 16.75 15.68
CA ALA A 95 -1.59 17.79 15.94
C ALA A 95 -1.57 18.23 17.41
N HIS A 96 -1.29 17.29 18.33
CA HIS A 96 -1.22 17.58 19.75
C HIS A 96 -0.39 16.53 20.50
N LEU A 97 0.20 16.93 21.64
CA LEU A 97 0.91 16.05 22.56
C LEU A 97 0.25 16.07 23.93
N LEU A 98 -0.05 14.89 24.45
CA LEU A 98 -0.72 14.66 25.72
C LEU A 98 0.18 13.86 26.65
N HIS A 99 0.10 14.15 27.95
CA HIS A 99 0.70 13.31 28.99
C HIS A 99 -0.44 12.62 29.75
N ILE A 100 -0.40 11.30 29.79
CA ILE A 100 -1.42 10.48 30.47
C ILE A 100 -0.78 9.67 31.61
N GLN A 101 -1.58 9.40 32.63
CA GLN A 101 -1.19 8.69 33.85
C GLN A 101 -1.73 7.25 33.87
N PRO A 102 -1.19 6.37 34.72
CA PRO A 102 -1.77 5.05 34.93
C PRO A 102 -3.27 5.13 35.28
N GLY A 103 -4.10 4.37 34.57
CA GLY A 103 -5.56 4.37 34.72
C GLY A 103 -6.30 5.23 33.69
N ASP A 104 -5.63 6.14 32.99
CA ASP A 104 -6.26 6.91 31.91
C ASP A 104 -6.55 6.01 30.69
N SER A 105 -7.75 6.12 30.13
CA SER A 105 -8.17 5.39 28.93
C SER A 105 -7.96 6.21 27.66
N VAL A 106 -7.58 5.56 26.56
CA VAL A 106 -7.38 6.21 25.24
C VAL A 106 -8.40 5.70 24.23
N SER A 107 -9.00 6.64 23.50
CA SER A 107 -9.98 6.39 22.43
C SER A 107 -11.30 5.74 22.89
N TYR A 108 -12.14 5.40 21.92
CA TYR A 108 -13.45 4.79 22.14
C TYR A 108 -13.35 3.39 22.76
N GLY A 109 -14.33 3.06 23.60
CA GLY A 109 -14.48 1.72 24.18
C GLY A 109 -13.51 1.39 25.32
N GLN A 110 -12.58 2.30 25.64
CA GLN A 110 -11.57 2.10 26.69
C GLN A 110 -10.75 0.81 26.52
N GLU A 111 -10.51 0.39 25.27
CA GLU A 111 -9.73 -0.81 24.97
C GLU A 111 -8.25 -0.67 25.33
N PHE A 112 -7.76 0.57 25.37
CA PHE A 112 -6.43 0.90 25.86
C PHE A 112 -6.56 1.70 27.16
N VAL A 113 -5.88 1.20 28.21
CA VAL A 113 -5.72 1.87 29.49
C VAL A 113 -4.23 1.93 29.82
N ALA A 114 -3.72 3.12 30.11
CA ALA A 114 -2.32 3.32 30.42
C ALA A 114 -1.95 2.58 31.72
N LYS A 115 -0.84 1.85 31.68
CA LYS A 115 -0.28 1.12 32.85
C LYS A 115 0.88 1.85 33.52
N GLN A 116 1.40 2.87 32.85
CA GLN A 116 2.53 3.69 33.25
C GLN A 116 2.31 5.12 32.73
N PRO A 117 3.02 6.13 33.24
CA PRO A 117 3.02 7.45 32.62
C PRO A 117 3.46 7.38 31.16
N MET A 118 2.72 8.03 30.25
CA MET A 118 2.98 7.97 28.81
C MET A 118 2.82 9.33 28.15
N THR A 119 3.62 9.58 27.11
CA THR A 119 3.41 10.69 26.17
C THR A 119 2.72 10.15 24.92
N VAL A 120 1.60 10.77 24.54
CA VAL A 120 0.75 10.38 23.42
C VAL A 120 0.67 11.51 22.41
N ALA A 121 0.96 11.20 21.15
CA ALA A 121 0.75 12.10 20.02
C ALA A 121 -0.63 11.85 19.40
N VAL A 122 -1.32 12.94 19.05
CA VAL A 122 -2.54 12.91 18.25
C VAL A 122 -2.16 13.14 16.79
N MET A 123 -2.43 12.15 15.95
CA MET A 123 -2.29 12.22 14.49
C MET A 123 -3.65 12.57 13.87
N PRO A 124 -3.76 13.62 13.04
CA PRO A 124 -5.01 14.05 12.40
C PRO A 124 -5.30 13.21 11.15
N VAL A 125 -5.32 11.88 11.31
CA VAL A 125 -5.66 10.90 10.29
C VAL A 125 -6.53 9.83 10.94
N GLY A 126 -7.65 9.51 10.30
CA GLY A 126 -8.54 8.45 10.72
C GLY A 126 -9.12 7.66 9.54
N TYR A 127 -10.14 6.87 9.82
CA TYR A 127 -10.68 5.95 8.80
C TYR A 127 -11.41 6.63 7.65
N ALA A 128 -11.83 7.88 7.79
CA ALA A 128 -12.39 8.66 6.68
C ALA A 128 -11.33 9.00 5.62
N ASP A 129 -10.05 9.05 6.01
CA ASP A 129 -8.91 9.30 5.11
C ASP A 129 -8.42 8.05 4.38
N GLY A 130 -9.06 6.89 4.63
CA GLY A 130 -8.61 5.59 4.15
C GLY A 130 -7.69 4.83 5.11
N PHE A 131 -7.52 5.32 6.35
CA PHE A 131 -6.74 4.62 7.39
C PHE A 131 -7.56 3.47 8.00
N PRO A 132 -7.18 2.20 7.85
CA PRO A 132 -8.01 1.07 8.27
C PRO A 132 -8.41 1.16 9.75
N ARG A 133 -9.71 1.06 10.06
CA ARG A 133 -10.25 1.29 11.40
C ARG A 133 -9.64 0.40 12.49
N THR A 134 -9.13 -0.76 12.11
CA THR A 134 -8.55 -1.73 13.05
C THR A 134 -7.04 -1.52 13.17
N ALA A 135 -6.61 -1.01 14.34
CA ALA A 135 -5.21 -0.69 14.61
C ALA A 135 -4.25 -1.90 14.52
N HIS A 136 -4.74 -3.13 14.71
CA HIS A 136 -3.91 -4.35 14.64
C HIS A 136 -3.24 -4.56 13.28
N ASN A 137 -3.86 -4.08 12.20
CA ASN A 137 -3.36 -4.31 10.85
C ASN A 137 -2.19 -3.36 10.55
N TRP A 138 -2.24 -2.12 11.06
CA TRP A 138 -1.21 -1.11 10.81
C TRP A 138 -0.11 -1.09 11.87
N GLN A 139 -0.46 -1.31 13.15
CA GLN A 139 0.40 -1.38 14.34
C GLN A 139 1.12 -0.08 14.73
N ASN A 140 1.85 0.55 13.81
CA ASN A 140 2.76 1.65 14.09
C ASN A 140 2.92 2.61 12.90
N VAL A 141 3.33 3.84 13.22
CA VAL A 141 3.77 4.88 12.27
C VAL A 141 5.22 5.24 12.55
N LEU A 142 5.90 5.99 11.69
CA LEU A 142 7.24 6.51 11.98
C LEU A 142 7.18 7.95 12.47
N ILE A 143 7.88 8.23 13.58
CA ILE A 143 8.10 9.59 14.10
C ILE A 143 9.57 9.67 14.51
N ALA A 144 10.29 10.73 14.10
CA ALA A 144 11.72 10.89 14.32
C ALA A 144 12.56 9.64 13.92
N GLY A 145 12.17 8.95 12.86
CA GLY A 145 12.84 7.74 12.36
C GLY A 145 12.62 6.49 13.20
N GLN A 146 11.69 6.52 14.16
CA GLN A 146 11.38 5.40 15.07
C GLN A 146 9.93 4.96 14.94
N ALA A 147 9.70 3.65 15.09
CA ALA A 147 8.35 3.07 15.06
C ALA A 147 7.57 3.44 16.33
N ALA A 148 6.48 4.18 16.16
CA ALA A 148 5.59 4.66 17.21
C ALA A 148 4.27 3.87 17.18
N PRO A 149 3.94 3.07 18.21
CA PRO A 149 2.76 2.22 18.21
C PRO A 149 1.46 3.01 18.30
N ILE A 150 0.47 2.61 17.51
CA ILE A 150 -0.92 3.10 17.57
C ILE A 150 -1.58 2.49 18.81
N ILE A 151 -2.29 3.32 19.58
CA ILE A 151 -2.96 2.90 20.82
C ILE A 151 -4.44 3.28 20.81
N GLY A 152 -5.26 2.37 21.32
CA GLY A 152 -6.72 2.49 21.27
C GLY A 152 -7.28 2.34 19.85
N ARG A 153 -8.56 2.67 19.68
CA ARG A 153 -9.24 2.60 18.38
C ARG A 153 -8.88 3.78 17.48
N ILE A 154 -8.83 3.53 16.17
CA ILE A 154 -8.74 4.57 15.15
C ILE A 154 -10.11 5.25 15.01
N CYS A 155 -10.13 6.58 15.16
CA CYS A 155 -11.35 7.39 15.03
C CYS A 155 -11.59 7.77 13.56
N MET A 156 -12.66 8.53 13.31
CA MET A 156 -13.01 8.97 11.95
C MET A 156 -11.90 9.84 11.34
N ASP A 157 -11.36 10.77 12.13
CA ASP A 157 -10.44 11.82 11.65
C ASP A 157 -9.13 11.88 12.46
N GLN A 158 -8.94 10.99 13.43
CA GLN A 158 -7.77 11.03 14.32
C GLN A 158 -7.34 9.67 14.87
N THR A 159 -6.05 9.57 15.20
CA THR A 159 -5.42 8.38 15.76
C THR A 159 -4.45 8.76 16.87
N MET A 160 -4.41 7.98 17.95
CA MET A 160 -3.49 8.19 19.06
C MET A 160 -2.27 7.27 18.93
N VAL A 161 -1.09 7.84 19.14
CA VAL A 161 0.19 7.17 18.95
C VAL A 161 1.03 7.32 20.22
N ASN A 162 1.54 6.21 20.75
CA ASN A 162 2.44 6.22 21.90
C ASN A 162 3.85 6.64 21.47
N VAL A 163 4.31 7.80 21.95
CA VAL A 163 5.63 8.37 21.64
C VAL A 163 6.56 8.45 22.84
N THR A 164 6.18 7.81 23.96
CA THR A 164 6.93 7.84 25.23
C THR A 164 8.40 7.50 25.05
N HIS A 165 8.71 6.43 24.31
CA HIS A 165 10.10 5.98 24.10
C HIS A 165 10.91 6.94 23.22
N ILE A 166 10.27 7.63 22.26
CA ILE A 166 10.93 8.58 21.36
C ILE A 166 11.35 9.81 22.15
N VAL A 167 10.46 10.32 23.01
CA VAL A 167 10.74 11.47 23.87
C VAL A 167 11.89 11.18 24.83
N MET A 168 11.96 9.94 25.36
CA MET A 168 13.05 9.51 26.24
C MET A 168 14.41 9.39 25.52
N ASN A 169 14.41 8.94 24.27
CA ASN A 169 15.64 8.58 23.55
C ASN A 169 16.24 9.68 22.69
N SER A 170 15.40 10.57 22.12
CA SER A 170 15.80 11.41 20.98
C SER A 170 15.52 12.90 21.15
N GLY A 171 15.01 13.32 22.32
CA GLY A 171 14.70 14.72 22.63
C GLY A 171 13.20 15.02 22.62
N SER A 172 12.84 16.29 22.76
CA SER A 172 11.44 16.72 22.82
C SER A 172 10.79 16.69 21.44
N LEU A 173 9.68 15.96 21.32
CA LEU A 173 8.75 16.12 20.20
C LEU A 173 7.91 17.38 20.38
N THR A 174 7.50 17.98 19.28
CA THR A 174 6.65 19.17 19.25
C THR A 174 5.47 19.01 18.30
N GLN A 175 4.43 19.83 18.50
CA GLN A 175 3.35 19.94 17.53
C GLN A 175 3.90 20.39 16.18
N GLY A 176 3.48 19.75 15.10
CA GLY A 176 4.00 19.97 13.75
C GLY A 176 5.08 18.98 13.30
N ASP A 177 5.65 18.18 14.22
CA ASP A 177 6.63 17.15 13.83
C ASP A 177 6.02 16.11 12.87
N GLU A 178 6.82 15.68 11.90
CA GLU A 178 6.37 14.79 10.82
C GLU A 178 6.11 13.36 11.32
N ILE A 179 4.95 12.83 10.91
CA ILE A 179 4.57 11.43 11.06
C ILE A 179 4.54 10.79 9.67
N VAL A 180 5.20 9.65 9.47
CA VAL A 180 5.13 8.87 8.22
C VAL A 180 4.28 7.62 8.44
N LEU A 181 3.18 7.51 7.70
CA LEU A 181 2.27 6.36 7.73
C LEU A 181 2.68 5.32 6.66
N ILE A 182 3.09 5.79 5.48
CA ILE A 182 3.67 5.01 4.39
C ILE A 182 4.88 5.76 3.84
N GLY A 183 6.00 5.07 3.66
CA GLY A 183 7.23 5.61 3.08
C GLY A 183 8.40 5.56 4.06
N ARG A 184 9.37 6.44 3.86
CA ARG A 184 10.65 6.43 4.59
C ARG A 184 10.80 7.64 5.50
N GLN A 185 11.40 7.43 6.66
CA GLN A 185 11.85 8.49 7.56
C GLN A 185 13.23 8.12 8.13
N GLY A 186 14.27 8.82 7.68
CA GLY A 186 15.65 8.42 7.97
C GLY A 186 15.99 7.06 7.36
N THR A 187 16.45 6.12 8.17
CA THR A 187 16.75 4.73 7.75
C THR A 187 15.56 3.78 7.92
N ALA A 188 14.47 4.23 8.56
CA ALA A 188 13.27 3.44 8.75
C ALA A 188 12.29 3.59 7.58
N GLU A 189 11.52 2.53 7.32
CA GLU A 189 10.55 2.45 6.24
C GLU A 189 9.30 1.69 6.71
N ILE A 190 8.12 2.17 6.31
CA ILE A 190 6.87 1.41 6.32
C ILE A 190 6.40 1.32 4.88
N SER A 191 6.50 0.14 4.28
CA SER A 191 6.12 -0.06 2.87
C SER A 191 4.63 -0.39 2.71
N VAL A 192 4.07 -0.07 1.53
CA VAL A 192 2.69 -0.47 1.18
C VAL A 192 2.53 -1.99 1.25
N ASP A 193 3.51 -2.75 0.74
CA ASP A 193 3.49 -4.22 0.73
C ASP A 193 3.48 -4.81 2.15
N GLU A 194 4.24 -4.22 3.08
CA GLU A 194 4.25 -4.64 4.48
C GLU A 194 2.88 -4.45 5.14
N ILE A 195 2.23 -3.32 4.89
CA ILE A 195 0.89 -3.02 5.40
C ILE A 195 -0.14 -3.96 4.77
N ALA A 196 -0.09 -4.14 3.44
CA ALA A 196 -1.05 -4.96 2.71
C ALA A 196 -1.09 -6.41 3.20
N LYS A 197 0.05 -6.97 3.62
CA LYS A 197 0.13 -8.32 4.22
C LYS A 197 -0.61 -8.47 5.56
N ARG A 198 -0.95 -7.35 6.20
CA ARG A 198 -1.59 -7.31 7.52
C ARG A 198 -3.06 -6.91 7.44
N LEU A 199 -3.56 -6.53 6.26
CA LEU A 199 -4.96 -6.16 6.03
C LEU A 199 -5.84 -7.37 5.73
#